data_AF-A0A1W9ZP28-F1
#
_entry.id   AF-A0A1W9ZP28-F1
#
_cell.length_a   1.000
_cell.length_b   1.000
_cell.length_c   1.000
_cell.angle_alpha   90.00
_cell.angle_beta   90.00
_cell.angle_gamma   90.00
#
_symmetry.space_group_name_H-M   'P 1'
#
loop_
_entity.id
_entity.type
_entity.pdbx_description
1 polymer ?
#
loop_
_entity_poly.entity_id
_entity_poly.type
_entity_poly.pdbx_seq_one_letter_code
_entity_poly.pdbx_strand_id
1 'polypeptide(L)'
;MLIDELSELCGQRNAIDGRIVDIVAELEHDELCGITGARSITSLVAWKTGITPNNADTIVAVARRAEEFPLCTQALREGRLSLDQVGVIAERAADGSDAHFAELAAVAT
;
A
#
# COMPACT_ATOMS: atom_id res chain seq x y z
N MET A 1 10.90 0.00 -25.64
CA MET A 1 10.48 1.40 -25.92
C MET A 1 10.41 2.14 -24.59
N LEU A 2 10.51 3.49 -24.54
CA LEU A 2 10.49 4.24 -23.26
C LEU A 2 9.22 3.97 -22.41
N ILE A 3 8.09 3.68 -23.05
CA ILE A 3 6.84 3.33 -22.35
C ILE A 3 6.96 1.96 -21.68
N ASP A 4 7.55 0.96 -22.33
CA ASP A 4 7.76 -0.37 -21.73
C ASP A 4 8.69 -0.29 -20.51
N GLU A 5 9.74 0.54 -20.60
CA GLU A 5 10.66 0.80 -19.49
C GLU A 5 9.93 1.50 -18.33
N LEU A 6 9.08 2.48 -18.62
CA LEU A 6 8.26 3.13 -17.60
C LEU A 6 7.29 2.14 -16.92
N SER A 7 6.65 1.25 -17.68
CA SER A 7 5.75 0.23 -17.14
C SER A 7 6.48 -0.74 -16.20
N GLU A 8 7.68 -1.18 -16.59
CA GLU A 8 8.54 -2.01 -15.75
C GLU A 8 8.91 -1.30 -14.44
N LEU A 9 9.34 -0.04 -14.52
CA LEU A 9 9.66 0.77 -13.34
C LEU A 9 8.43 0.99 -12.43
N CYS A 10 7.24 1.18 -13.01
CA CYS A 10 5.99 1.28 -12.25
C CYS A 10 5.69 -0.02 -11.50
N GLY A 11 5.85 -1.19 -12.13
CA GLY A 11 5.69 -2.47 -11.45
C GLY A 11 6.67 -2.64 -10.28
N GLN A 12 7.92 -2.24 -10.47
CA GLN A 12 8.93 -2.25 -9.40
C GLN A 12 8.57 -1.30 -8.26
N ARG A 13 8.11 -0.07 -8.57
CA ARG A 13 7.66 0.90 -7.56
C ARG A 13 6.48 0.35 -6.76
N ASN A 14 5.50 -0.25 -7.43
CA ASN A 14 4.35 -0.87 -6.79
C ASN A 14 4.76 -1.99 -5.83
N ALA A 15 5.69 -2.86 -6.24
CA ALA A 15 6.23 -3.92 -5.38
C ALA A 15 6.98 -3.35 -4.16
N ILE A 16 7.72 -2.26 -4.33
CA ILE A 16 8.38 -1.54 -3.24
C ILE A 16 7.33 -0.97 -2.27
N ASP A 17 6.28 -0.34 -2.79
CA ASP A 17 5.18 0.20 -1.97
C ASP A 17 4.48 -0.93 -1.19
N GLY A 18 4.28 -2.11 -1.80
CA GLY A 18 3.75 -3.29 -1.12
C GLY A 18 4.61 -3.74 0.06
N ARG A 19 5.94 -3.71 -0.10
CA ARG A 19 6.85 -4.03 1.02
C ARG A 19 6.84 -2.95 2.10
N ILE A 20 6.66 -1.68 1.73
CA ILE A 20 6.51 -0.60 2.72
C ILE A 20 5.22 -0.81 3.52
N VAL A 21 4.12 -1.17 2.85
CA VAL A 21 2.84 -1.53 3.50
C VAL A 21 3.03 -2.66 4.50
N ASP A 22 3.74 -3.74 4.16
CA ASP A 22 4.01 -4.85 5.10
C ASP A 22 4.74 -4.37 6.36
N ILE A 23 5.80 -3.56 6.18
CA ILE A 23 6.56 -2.98 7.30
C ILE A 23 5.67 -2.09 8.17
N VAL A 24 4.81 -1.27 7.55
CA VAL A 24 3.91 -0.39 8.28
C VAL A 24 2.82 -1.17 9.02
N ALA A 25 2.32 -2.27 8.43
CA ALA A 25 1.36 -3.15 9.08
C ALA A 25 1.96 -3.79 10.34
N GLU A 26 3.21 -4.28 10.27
CA GLU A 26 3.95 -4.82 11.43
C GLU A 26 4.17 -3.73 12.50
N LEU A 27 4.63 -2.54 12.10
CA LEU A 27 4.83 -1.41 13.02
C LEU A 27 3.55 -0.96 13.73
N GLU A 28 2.41 -0.98 13.03
CA GLU A 28 1.11 -0.62 13.58
C GLU A 28 0.59 -1.73 14.51
N HIS A 29 0.69 -2.99 14.12
CA HIS A 29 0.26 -4.15 14.92
C HIS A 29 1.01 -4.26 16.24
N ASP A 30 2.33 -4.08 16.21
CA ASP A 30 3.20 -4.16 17.38
C ASP A 30 3.27 -2.84 18.20
N GLU A 31 2.48 -1.83 17.83
CA GLU A 31 2.45 -0.49 18.45
C GLU A 31 3.85 0.20 18.53
N LEU A 32 4.73 -0.10 17.57
CA LEU A 32 6.15 0.30 17.59
C LEU A 32 6.38 1.77 17.21
N CYS A 33 5.33 2.53 16.86
CA CYS A 33 5.49 3.96 16.55
C CYS A 33 6.08 4.73 17.75
N GLY A 34 5.70 4.39 18.98
CA GLY A 34 6.10 5.11 20.19
C GLY A 34 7.61 5.12 20.45
N ILE A 35 8.33 4.06 20.06
CA ILE A 35 9.78 3.95 20.27
C ILE A 35 10.61 4.75 19.25
N THR A 36 9.97 5.27 18.20
CA THR A 36 10.66 6.04 17.14
C THR A 36 10.73 7.54 17.41
N GLY A 37 9.96 8.04 18.39
CA GLY A 37 9.77 9.47 18.65
C GLY A 37 8.79 10.16 17.68
N ALA A 38 8.17 9.43 16.76
CA ALA A 38 7.10 9.96 15.91
C ALA A 38 5.80 10.14 16.69
N ARG A 39 5.03 11.18 16.35
CA ARG A 39 3.75 11.50 17.01
C ARG A 39 2.58 10.61 16.56
N SER A 40 2.73 9.96 15.40
CA SER A 40 1.76 9.04 14.81
C SER A 40 2.43 8.18 13.75
N ILE A 41 1.82 7.04 13.41
CA ILE A 41 2.30 6.15 12.33
C ILE A 41 2.39 6.89 11.00
N THR A 42 1.38 7.70 10.64
CA THR A 42 1.42 8.56 9.44
C THR A 42 2.62 9.49 9.46
N SER A 43 2.92 10.12 10.61
CA SER A 43 4.08 11.01 10.74
C SER A 43 5.40 10.26 10.55
N LEU A 44 5.48 9.03 11.08
CA LEU A 44 6.65 8.16 10.90
C LEU A 44 6.84 7.80 9.43
N VAL A 45 5.77 7.36 8.75
CA VAL A 45 5.81 6.99 7.33
C VAL A 45 6.20 8.17 6.46
N ALA A 46 5.55 9.33 6.63
CA ALA A 46 5.89 10.54 5.88
C ALA A 46 7.36 10.95 6.06
N TRP A 47 7.88 10.89 7.30
CA TRP A 47 9.28 11.18 7.59
C TRP A 47 10.24 10.19 6.92
N LYS A 48 9.98 8.89 7.03
CA LYS A 48 10.90 7.85 6.54
C LYS A 48 10.91 7.72 5.02
N THR A 49 9.79 7.99 4.38
CA THR A 49 9.63 7.84 2.93
C THR A 49 9.76 9.16 2.15
N GLY A 50 9.69 10.30 2.84
CA GLY A 50 9.80 11.62 2.21
C GLY A 50 8.56 12.04 1.40
N ILE A 51 7.42 11.35 1.58
CA ILE A 51 6.16 11.67 0.91
C ILE A 51 5.29 12.63 1.73
N THR A 52 4.24 13.15 1.11
CA THR A 52 3.26 14.02 1.79
C THR A 52 2.49 13.24 2.86
N PRO A 53 1.96 13.92 3.90
CA PRO A 53 1.10 13.27 4.89
C PRO A 53 -0.09 12.54 4.27
N ASN A 54 -0.70 13.12 3.23
CA ASN A 54 -1.82 12.50 2.52
C ASN A 54 -1.44 11.15 1.90
N ASN A 55 -0.27 11.05 1.25
CA ASN A 55 0.18 9.78 0.67
C ASN A 55 0.60 8.78 1.77
N ALA A 56 1.14 9.28 2.89
CA ALA A 56 1.43 8.44 4.04
C ALA A 56 0.16 7.86 4.67
N ASP A 57 -0.92 8.63 4.73
CA ASP A 57 -2.23 8.15 5.18
C ASP A 57 -2.75 7.02 4.28
N THR A 58 -2.54 7.09 2.96
CA THR A 58 -2.88 5.99 2.05
C THR A 58 -2.11 4.71 2.38
N ILE A 59 -0.80 4.80 2.62
CA ILE A 59 0.01 3.62 3.04
C ILE A 59 -0.52 3.03 4.34
N VAL A 60 -0.81 3.88 5.33
CA VAL A 60 -1.34 3.45 6.63
C VAL A 60 -2.73 2.83 6.49
N ALA A 61 -3.59 3.37 5.64
CA ALA A 61 -4.92 2.82 5.37
C ALA A 61 -4.83 1.42 4.74
N VAL A 62 -3.94 1.22 3.77
CA VAL A 62 -3.70 -0.10 3.17
C VAL A 62 -3.12 -1.07 4.21
N ALA A 63 -2.13 -0.63 5.00
CA ALA A 63 -1.51 -1.46 6.03
C ALA A 63 -2.52 -1.95 7.08
N ARG A 64 -3.40 -1.06 7.55
CA ARG A 64 -4.45 -1.41 8.52
C ARG A 64 -5.49 -2.39 8.00
N ARG A 65 -5.69 -2.45 6.67
CA ARG A 65 -6.65 -3.36 6.04
C ARG A 65 -6.00 -4.52 5.28
N ALA A 66 -4.71 -4.75 5.51
CA ALA A 66 -3.97 -5.75 4.75
C ALA A 66 -4.52 -7.17 4.95
N GLU A 67 -4.97 -7.48 6.17
CA GLU A 67 -5.59 -8.78 6.49
C GLU A 67 -6.99 -8.95 5.89
N GLU A 68 -7.73 -7.86 5.67
CA GLU A 68 -9.05 -7.91 5.02
C GLU A 68 -8.96 -7.98 3.50
N PHE A 69 -7.85 -7.53 2.90
CA PHE A 69 -7.60 -7.58 1.46
C PHE A 69 -6.29 -8.31 1.08
N PRO A 70 -6.13 -9.60 1.44
CA PRO A 70 -4.90 -10.34 1.19
C PRO A 70 -4.55 -10.49 -0.30
N LEU A 71 -5.55 -10.56 -1.20
CA LEU A 71 -5.33 -10.68 -2.64
C LEU A 71 -4.89 -9.35 -3.25
N CYS A 72 -5.52 -8.23 -2.87
CA CYS A 72 -5.10 -6.92 -3.35
C CYS A 72 -3.71 -6.53 -2.84
N THR A 73 -3.40 -6.79 -1.56
CA THR A 73 -2.06 -6.54 -1.02
C THR A 73 -1.01 -7.47 -1.61
N GLN A 74 -1.34 -8.73 -1.90
CA GLN A 74 -0.46 -9.62 -2.67
C GLN A 74 -0.18 -9.07 -4.07
N ALA A 75 -1.21 -8.62 -4.78
CA ALA A 75 -1.05 -8.07 -6.12
C ALA A 75 -0.20 -6.77 -6.12
N LEU A 76 -0.30 -5.95 -5.07
CA LEU A 76 0.61 -4.81 -4.85
C LEU A 76 2.06 -5.27 -4.67
N ARG A 77 2.31 -6.26 -3.80
CA ARG A 77 3.66 -6.84 -3.58
C ARG A 77 4.27 -7.44 -4.84
N GLU A 78 3.44 -7.99 -5.72
CA GLU A 78 3.85 -8.51 -7.02
C GLU A 78 3.98 -7.43 -8.11
N GLY A 79 3.73 -6.16 -7.76
CA GLY A 79 3.81 -5.02 -8.68
C GLY A 79 2.64 -4.89 -9.65
N ARG A 80 1.64 -5.79 -9.55
CA ARG A 80 0.48 -5.87 -10.46
C ARG A 80 -0.56 -4.78 -10.19
N LEU A 81 -0.71 -4.34 -8.94
CA LEU A 81 -1.55 -3.20 -8.55
C LEU A 81 -0.72 -2.05 -8.02
N SER A 82 -1.15 -0.82 -8.25
CA SER A 82 -0.53 0.36 -7.64
C SER A 82 -1.05 0.62 -6.23
N LEU A 83 -0.23 1.31 -5.43
CA LEU A 83 -0.63 1.77 -4.10
C LEU A 83 -1.91 2.60 -4.14
N ASP A 84 -2.09 3.44 -5.16
CA ASP A 84 -3.28 4.28 -5.31
C ASP A 84 -4.55 3.44 -5.54
N GLN A 85 -4.46 2.38 -6.35
CA GLN A 85 -5.58 1.47 -6.59
C GLN A 85 -5.98 0.74 -5.30
N VAL A 86 -4.99 0.19 -4.59
CA VAL A 86 -5.23 -0.52 -3.32
C VAL A 86 -5.67 0.43 -2.22
N GLY A 87 -5.20 1.68 -2.22
CA GLY A 87 -5.63 2.74 -1.32
C GLY A 87 -7.12 3.04 -1.43
N VAL A 88 -7.64 3.17 -2.65
CA VAL A 88 -9.09 3.37 -2.88
C VAL A 88 -9.90 2.18 -2.35
N ILE A 89 -9.41 0.95 -2.55
CA ILE A 89 -10.04 -0.27 -2.02
C ILE A 89 -10.04 -0.23 -0.50
N ALA A 90 -8.89 0.02 0.12
CA ALA A 90 -8.75 0.11 1.57
C ALA A 90 -9.66 1.21 2.18
N GLU A 91 -9.87 2.33 1.51
CA GLU A 91 -10.72 3.40 2.03
C GLU A 91 -12.22 3.15 1.86
N ARG A 92 -12.63 2.44 0.80
CA ARG A 92 -14.04 2.46 0.34
C ARG A 92 -14.70 1.10 0.22
N ALA A 93 -13.92 0.03 0.09
CA ALA A 93 -14.47 -1.30 -0.16
C ALA A 93 -15.03 -1.93 1.12
N ALA A 94 -16.16 -2.62 0.97
CA ALA A 94 -16.76 -3.40 2.05
C ALA A 94 -15.97 -4.69 2.31
N ASP A 95 -16.05 -5.21 3.52
CA ASP A 95 -15.37 -6.44 3.90
C ASP A 95 -15.83 -7.62 3.03
N GLY A 96 -14.90 -8.54 2.71
CA GLY A 96 -15.16 -9.70 1.86
C GLY A 96 -15.22 -9.43 0.36
N SER A 97 -14.95 -8.20 -0.09
CA SER A 97 -14.94 -7.84 -1.52
C SER A 97 -13.57 -8.00 -2.21
N ASP A 98 -12.56 -8.50 -1.50
CA ASP A 98 -11.18 -8.59 -1.96
C ASP A 98 -11.01 -9.33 -3.30
N ALA A 99 -11.63 -10.51 -3.45
CA ALA A 99 -11.54 -11.28 -4.68
C ALA A 99 -12.10 -10.52 -5.90
N HIS A 100 -13.18 -9.75 -5.71
CA HIS A 100 -13.79 -8.95 -6.77
C HIS A 100 -12.85 -7.84 -7.26
N PHE A 101 -12.16 -7.17 -6.33
CA PHE A 101 -11.25 -6.08 -6.67
C PHE A 101 -9.90 -6.57 -7.21
N ALA A 102 -9.40 -7.71 -6.72
CA ALA A 102 -8.18 -8.32 -7.24
C ALA A 102 -8.30 -8.69 -8.72
N GLU A 103 -9.47 -9.15 -9.17
CA GLU A 103 -9.74 -9.42 -10.58
C GLU A 103 -9.88 -8.14 -11.42
N LEU A 104 -10.64 -7.14 -10.95
CA LEU A 104 -10.89 -5.91 -11.70
C LEU A 104 -9.64 -5.05 -11.88
N ALA A 105 -8.82 -4.95 -10.84
CA ALA A 105 -7.68 -4.04 -10.84
C ALA A 105 -6.51 -4.55 -11.70
N ALA A 106 -6.44 -5.86 -11.98
CA ALA A 106 -5.46 -6.47 -12.87
C ALA A 106 -5.68 -6.17 -14.37
N VAL A 107 -6.84 -5.61 -14.74
CA VAL A 107 -7.22 -5.30 -16.14
C VAL A 107 -7.17 -3.79 -16.45
N ALA A 108 -6.80 -2.96 -15.47
CA ALA A 108 -6.85 -1.50 -15.54
C ALA A 108 -5.51 -0.84 -15.93
N THR A 109 -4.49 -1.63 -16.31
CA THR A 109 -3.15 -1.19 -16.73
C THR A 109 -2.86 -1.50 -18.19
#